data_AF-A0A182MZ49-F1
#
_entry.id   AF-A0A182MZ49-F1
#
_cell.length_a   1.000
_cell.length_b   1.000
_cell.length_c   1.000
_cell.angle_alpha   90.00
_cell.angle_beta   90.00
_cell.angle_gamma   90.00
#
_symmetry.space_group_name_H-M   'P 1'
#
loop_
_entity.id
_entity.type
_entity.pdbx_description
1 polymer ?
#
loop_
_entity_poly.entity_id
_entity_poly.type
_entity_poly.pdbx_seq_one_letter_code
_entity_poly.pdbx_strand_id
1 'polypeptide(L)'
;MSKSLVKKAFALAEQELPSSKRKTDEKASKRKSSALELIPRHQKLVEFVGKKGKKVEKDLIRRREKLTVTDVRKQLSNRRDPTDDNIKKLLMLTRSTLDDVSRETILKRARTGRSTPRVRVSKKDRNTNDSSRMDESTEAAGESVFTEEDFANFAKELEKSGLLHH
;
A
#
# COMPACT_ATOMS: atom_id res chain seq x y z
N MET A 1 21.55 4.79 -7.22
CA MET A 1 20.98 4.69 -5.85
C MET A 1 22.09 4.93 -4.83
N SER A 2 21.99 5.97 -3.99
CA SER A 2 23.06 6.30 -3.04
C SER A 2 23.00 5.39 -1.80
N LYS A 3 24.16 4.99 -1.27
CA LYS A 3 24.26 4.17 -0.04
C LYS A 3 23.57 4.84 1.16
N SER A 4 23.50 6.18 1.17
CA SER A 4 22.82 6.96 2.21
C SER A 4 21.30 6.77 2.20
N LEU A 5 20.70 6.64 1.02
CA LEU A 5 19.27 6.43 0.87
C LEU A 5 18.86 5.03 1.33
N VAL A 6 19.68 4.02 0.99
CA VAL A 6 19.48 2.63 1.44
C VAL A 6 19.53 2.55 2.97
N LYS A 7 20.52 3.19 3.61
CA LYS A 7 20.61 3.24 5.08
C LYS A 7 19.40 3.93 5.73
N LYS A 8 18.91 5.02 5.15
CA LYS A 8 17.70 5.72 5.65
C LYS A 8 16.44 4.86 5.49
N ALA A 9 16.31 4.12 4.40
CA ALA A 9 15.18 3.20 4.19
C ALA A 9 15.17 2.06 5.22
N PHE A 10 16.33 1.48 5.54
CA PHE A 10 16.44 0.47 6.60
C PHE A 10 16.10 1.05 7.98
N ALA A 11 16.57 2.26 8.30
CA ALA A 11 16.26 2.90 9.58
C ALA A 11 14.75 3.19 9.76
N LEU A 12 14.07 3.61 8.69
CA LEU A 12 12.61 3.83 8.71
C LEU A 12 11.83 2.52 8.87
N ALA A 13 12.27 1.43 8.22
CA ALA A 13 11.66 0.11 8.35
C ALA A 13 11.81 -0.48 9.76
N GLU A 14 12.94 -0.22 10.44
CA GLU A 14 13.15 -0.64 11.82
C GLU A 14 12.34 0.19 12.83
N GLN A 15 11.99 1.44 12.49
CA GLN A 15 11.23 2.34 13.35
C GLN A 15 9.72 2.03 13.36
N GLU A 16 9.19 1.44 12.27
CA GLU A 16 7.79 0.98 12.20
C GLU A 16 7.53 -0.35 12.92
N LEU A 17 8.59 -1.08 13.31
CA LEU A 17 8.43 -2.21 14.22
C LEU A 17 8.27 -1.67 15.64
N PRO A 18 7.15 -1.94 16.33
CA PRO A 18 7.01 -1.52 17.72
C PRO A 18 8.09 -2.23 18.53
N SER A 19 9.13 -1.49 18.90
CA SER A 19 10.12 -1.94 19.87
C SER A 19 9.43 -2.03 21.22
N SER A 20 8.71 -3.13 21.46
CA SER A 20 8.05 -3.37 22.74
C SER A 20 9.15 -3.47 23.79
N LYS A 21 9.34 -2.40 24.56
CA LYS A 21 10.07 -2.39 25.82
C LYS A 21 9.27 -3.25 26.80
N ARG A 22 9.39 -4.57 26.69
CA ARG A 22 8.90 -5.49 27.71
C ARG A 22 9.95 -5.52 28.82
N LYS A 23 9.53 -5.15 30.03
CA LYS A 23 10.29 -5.35 31.26
C LYS A 23 10.56 -6.85 31.36
N THR A 24 11.82 -7.23 31.36
CA THR A 24 12.26 -8.61 31.55
C THR A 24 12.08 -8.97 33.02
N ASP A 25 11.00 -9.68 33.33
CA ASP A 25 10.90 -10.43 34.58
C ASP A 25 11.82 -11.66 34.48
N GLU A 26 12.92 -11.63 35.23
CA GLU A 26 13.78 -12.80 35.44
C GLU A 26 13.05 -13.82 36.31
N LYS A 27 12.26 -14.71 35.69
CA LYS A 27 11.88 -15.98 36.31
C LYS A 27 12.60 -17.11 35.61
N ALA A 28 13.59 -17.66 36.30
CA ALA A 28 14.35 -18.85 35.92
C ALA A 28 13.43 -20.08 35.84
N SER A 29 12.77 -20.25 34.70
CA SER A 29 12.05 -21.47 34.35
C SER A 29 13.07 -22.55 34.03
N LYS A 30 13.23 -23.53 34.93
CA LYS A 30 14.05 -24.76 34.78
C LYS A 30 13.48 -25.70 33.69
N ARG A 31 13.15 -25.21 32.50
CA ARG A 31 12.68 -26.04 31.38
C ARG A 31 13.66 -25.92 30.23
N LYS A 32 14.47 -26.98 30.07
CA LYS A 32 15.36 -27.30 28.94
C LYS A 32 16.18 -26.10 28.46
N SER A 33 17.41 -26.01 28.96
CA SER A 33 18.39 -25.01 28.55
C SER A 33 18.43 -24.90 27.03
N SER A 34 18.19 -23.69 26.53
CA SER A 34 18.31 -23.42 25.10
C SER A 34 19.76 -23.68 24.65
N ALA A 35 19.99 -24.02 23.37
CA ALA A 35 21.35 -24.27 22.87
C ALA A 35 22.35 -23.14 23.17
N LEU A 36 21.89 -21.89 23.30
CA LEU A 36 22.71 -20.73 23.66
C LEU A 36 23.11 -20.68 25.15
N GLU A 37 22.41 -21.40 26.03
CA GLU A 37 22.78 -21.56 27.44
C GLU A 37 23.85 -22.64 27.64
N LEU A 38 23.98 -23.58 26.69
CA LEU A 38 25.07 -24.57 26.67
C LEU A 38 26.41 -23.97 26.24
N ILE A 39 26.39 -22.82 25.55
CA ILE A 39 27.62 -22.13 25.16
C ILE A 39 28.32 -21.60 26.43
N PRO A 40 29.61 -21.91 26.63
CA PRO A 40 30.40 -21.36 27.74
C PRO A 40 30.42 -19.82 27.75
N ARG A 41 30.43 -19.21 28.95
CA ARG A 41 30.34 -17.73 29.12
C ARG A 41 31.36 -16.95 28.30
N HIS A 42 32.61 -17.41 28.23
CA HIS A 42 33.69 -16.75 27.49
C HIS A 42 33.53 -16.80 25.96
N GLN A 43 32.68 -17.68 25.45
CA GLN A 43 32.36 -17.79 24.01
C GLN A 43 31.11 -16.99 23.63
N LYS A 44 30.41 -16.40 24.62
CA LYS A 44 29.21 -15.59 24.37
C LYS A 44 29.61 -14.20 23.92
N LEU A 45 28.85 -13.68 22.95
CA LEU A 45 28.94 -12.29 22.52
C LEU A 45 28.13 -11.42 23.47
N VAL A 46 28.83 -10.60 24.23
CA VAL A 46 28.25 -9.84 25.34
C VAL A 46 28.78 -8.41 25.36
N GLU A 47 27.89 -7.47 25.60
CA GLU A 47 28.20 -6.04 25.74
C GLU A 47 28.07 -5.62 27.20
N PHE A 48 29.09 -4.94 27.73
CA PHE A 48 29.03 -4.34 29.06
C PHE A 48 28.44 -2.93 28.96
N VAL A 49 27.14 -2.82 29.18
CA VAL A 49 26.44 -1.54 29.10
C VAL A 49 26.35 -0.93 30.49
N GLY A 50 26.97 0.24 30.71
CA GLY A 50 26.94 0.90 32.01
C GLY A 50 27.90 2.09 32.13
N LYS A 51 27.57 3.03 33.02
CA LYS A 51 28.49 4.12 33.42
C LYS A 51 29.43 3.61 34.52
N LYS A 52 30.62 4.22 34.62
CA LYS A 52 31.70 3.87 35.56
C LYS A 52 31.11 3.44 36.93
N GLY A 53 31.24 2.15 37.25
CA GLY A 53 30.79 1.56 38.52
C GLY A 53 29.69 0.50 38.43
N LYS A 54 28.81 0.53 37.41
CA LYS A 54 27.75 -0.49 37.24
C LYS A 54 27.69 -0.96 35.80
N LYS A 55 28.53 -1.95 35.46
CA LYS A 55 28.47 -2.63 34.16
C LYS A 55 27.43 -3.74 34.24
N VAL A 56 26.36 -3.63 33.46
CA VAL A 56 25.39 -4.71 33.30
C VAL A 56 25.78 -5.50 32.06
N GLU A 57 25.93 -6.80 32.25
CA GLU A 57 26.21 -7.75 31.18
C GLU A 57 24.96 -7.90 30.31
N LYS A 58 25.06 -7.60 29.01
CA LYS A 58 23.94 -7.69 28.07
C LYS A 58 24.32 -8.55 26.88
N ASP A 59 23.63 -9.69 26.72
CA ASP A 59 23.80 -10.56 25.55
C ASP A 59 23.48 -9.79 24.26
N LEU A 60 24.42 -9.80 23.31
CA LEU A 60 24.24 -9.21 21.98
C LEU A 60 23.31 -10.07 21.12
N ILE A 61 23.37 -11.39 21.28
CA ILE A 61 22.49 -12.33 20.61
C ILE A 61 21.20 -12.44 21.43
N ARG A 62 20.21 -11.62 21.06
CA ARG A 62 18.88 -11.69 21.66
C ARG A 62 18.19 -13.01 21.31
N ARG A 63 17.74 -13.73 22.34
CA ARG A 63 16.82 -14.87 22.18
C ARG A 63 15.56 -14.38 21.46
N ARG A 64 15.26 -14.94 20.29
CA ARG A 64 13.91 -14.80 19.71
C ARG A 64 13.02 -15.82 20.42
N GLU A 65 12.07 -15.34 21.20
CA GLU A 65 11.02 -16.20 21.75
C GLU A 65 10.31 -16.90 20.59
N LYS A 66 10.06 -18.21 20.70
CA LYS A 66 9.36 -18.95 19.65
C LYS A 66 7.95 -18.39 19.57
N LEU A 67 7.66 -17.58 18.55
CA LEU A 67 6.34 -17.02 18.34
C LEU A 67 5.36 -18.17 18.12
N THR A 68 4.37 -18.29 19.01
CA THR A 68 3.32 -19.27 18.82
C THR A 68 2.30 -18.74 17.80
N VAL A 69 1.56 -19.64 17.15
CA VAL A 69 0.49 -19.24 16.20
C VAL A 69 -0.54 -18.34 16.89
N THR A 70 -0.81 -18.56 18.18
CA THR A 70 -1.70 -17.71 18.99
C THR A 70 -1.15 -16.30 19.19
N ASP A 71 0.16 -16.17 19.41
CA ASP A 71 0.80 -14.86 19.54
C ASP A 71 0.80 -14.10 18.21
N VAL A 72 1.06 -14.80 17.09
CA VAL A 72 0.95 -14.22 15.74
C VAL A 72 -0.47 -13.72 15.50
N ARG A 73 -1.48 -14.54 15.79
CA ARG A 73 -2.90 -14.16 15.61
C ARG A 73 -3.27 -12.93 16.43
N LYS A 74 -2.79 -12.84 17.68
CA LYS A 74 -3.00 -11.68 18.55
C LYS A 74 -2.27 -10.42 18.05
N GLN A 75 -1.09 -10.58 17.46
CA GLN A 75 -0.39 -9.47 16.82
C GLN A 75 -1.11 -8.98 15.56
N LEU A 76 -1.62 -9.90 14.74
CA LEU A 76 -2.38 -9.57 13.54
C LEU A 76 -3.72 -8.93 13.87
N SER A 77 -4.42 -9.38 14.91
CA SER A 77 -5.70 -8.77 15.33
C SER A 77 -5.52 -7.34 15.86
N ASN A 78 -4.37 -7.04 16.46
CA ASN A 78 -4.05 -5.71 16.98
C ASN A 78 -3.37 -4.82 15.95
N ARG A 79 -3.07 -5.35 14.75
CA ARG A 79 -2.42 -4.58 13.69
C ARG A 79 -3.46 -3.66 13.08
N ARG A 80 -3.20 -2.35 13.15
CA ARG A 80 -4.00 -1.34 12.45
C ARG A 80 -3.83 -1.52 10.94
N ASP A 81 -4.92 -1.45 10.18
CA ASP A 81 -4.87 -1.49 8.72
C ASP A 81 -4.11 -0.27 8.20
N PRO A 82 -2.96 -0.46 7.51
CA PRO A 82 -2.15 0.65 6.99
C PRO A 82 -2.79 1.29 5.75
N THR A 83 -3.87 0.70 5.24
CA THR A 83 -4.57 1.10 4.02
C THR A 83 -4.95 2.58 4.05
N ASP A 84 -5.52 3.06 5.16
CA ASP A 84 -5.97 4.45 5.29
C ASP A 84 -4.81 5.44 5.21
N ASP A 85 -3.73 5.17 5.93
CA ASP A 85 -2.56 6.05 5.98
C ASP A 85 -1.86 6.08 4.63
N ASN A 86 -1.79 4.94 3.93
CA ASN A 86 -1.19 4.84 2.61
C ASN A 86 -2.00 5.59 1.55
N ILE A 87 -3.33 5.47 1.57
CA ILE A 87 -4.20 6.19 0.64
C ILE A 87 -4.15 7.69 0.92
N LYS A 88 -4.16 8.09 2.20
CA LYS A 88 -4.02 9.50 2.56
C LYS A 88 -2.70 10.07 2.06
N LYS A 89 -1.58 9.35 2.24
CA LYS A 89 -0.28 9.74 1.68
C LYS A 89 -0.33 9.83 0.15
N LEU A 90 -0.95 8.87 -0.53
CA LEU A 90 -1.08 8.89 -1.99
C LEU A 90 -1.90 10.08 -2.48
N LEU A 91 -3.05 10.36 -1.83
CA LEU A 91 -3.91 11.51 -2.12
C LEU A 91 -3.21 12.84 -1.84
N MET A 92 -2.28 12.90 -0.87
CA MET A 92 -1.44 14.07 -0.65
C MET A 92 -0.39 14.26 -1.75
N LEU A 93 0.09 13.18 -2.37
CA LEU A 93 1.07 13.24 -3.47
C LEU A 93 0.43 13.56 -4.82
N THR A 94 -0.88 13.32 -4.97
CA THR A 94 -1.60 13.71 -6.17
C THR A 94 -1.76 15.22 -6.25
N ARG A 95 -1.36 15.81 -7.38
CA ARG A 95 -1.51 17.25 -7.66
C ARG A 95 -2.97 17.71 -7.83
N SER A 96 -3.93 16.77 -7.84
CA SER A 96 -5.35 17.05 -7.98
C SER A 96 -5.94 17.55 -6.66
N THR A 97 -6.62 18.70 -6.70
CA THR A 97 -7.50 19.16 -5.63
C THR A 97 -8.79 18.34 -5.67
N LEU A 98 -8.81 17.23 -4.94
CA LEU A 98 -10.01 16.40 -4.76
C LEU A 98 -10.87 16.95 -3.62
N ASP A 99 -12.17 17.01 -3.84
CA ASP A 99 -13.15 17.35 -2.79
C ASP A 99 -13.11 16.35 -1.65
N ASP A 100 -13.47 16.79 -0.44
CA ASP A 100 -13.43 15.94 0.74
C ASP A 100 -14.41 14.75 0.65
N VAL A 101 -15.54 14.93 -0.05
CA VAL A 101 -16.49 13.84 -0.37
C VAL A 101 -15.86 12.78 -1.28
N SER A 102 -15.11 13.23 -2.29
CA SER A 102 -14.38 12.35 -3.20
C SER A 102 -13.24 11.62 -2.49
N ARG A 103 -12.54 12.28 -1.56
CA ARG A 103 -11.50 11.65 -0.74
C ARG A 103 -12.07 10.57 0.18
N GLU A 104 -13.19 10.85 0.84
CA GLU A 104 -13.83 9.90 1.74
C GLU A 104 -14.38 8.68 0.99
N THR A 105 -14.96 8.88 -0.20
CA THR A 105 -15.44 7.77 -1.04
C THR A 105 -14.29 6.89 -1.54
N ILE A 106 -13.15 7.47 -1.92
CA ILE A 106 -11.93 6.71 -2.27
C ILE A 106 -11.44 5.88 -1.08
N LEU A 107 -11.40 6.47 0.13
CA LEU A 107 -11.02 5.76 1.35
C LEU A 107 -11.99 4.60 1.66
N LYS A 108 -13.30 4.84 1.59
CA LYS A 108 -14.32 3.80 1.78
C LYS A 108 -14.16 2.68 0.76
N ARG A 109 -14.02 3.00 -0.52
CA ARG A 109 -13.80 2.02 -1.59
C ARG A 109 -12.58 1.14 -1.34
N ALA A 110 -11.49 1.72 -0.88
CA ALA A 110 -10.26 0.97 -0.64
C ALA A 110 -10.30 0.11 0.62
N ARG A 111 -11.05 0.51 1.66
CA ARG A 111 -11.33 -0.35 2.83
C ARG A 111 -12.17 -1.56 2.44
N THR A 112 -13.24 -1.34 1.69
CA THR A 112 -14.22 -2.40 1.38
C THR A 112 -13.81 -3.24 0.16
N GLY A 113 -12.88 -2.76 -0.67
CA GLY A 113 -12.50 -3.38 -1.94
C GLY A 113 -13.60 -3.37 -3.01
N ARG A 114 -14.75 -2.74 -2.73
CA ARG A 114 -15.95 -2.73 -3.59
C ARG A 114 -16.19 -1.33 -4.13
N SER A 115 -16.66 -1.25 -5.37
CA SER A 115 -17.06 0.01 -5.98
C SER A 115 -18.18 0.66 -5.17
N THR A 116 -17.98 1.91 -4.74
CA THR A 116 -19.04 2.71 -4.11
C THR A 116 -19.88 3.35 -5.21
N PRO A 117 -21.23 3.35 -5.09
CA PRO A 117 -22.08 4.03 -6.06
C PRO A 117 -21.65 5.50 -6.17
N ARG A 118 -21.51 5.99 -7.41
CA ARG A 118 -21.15 7.40 -7.66
C ARG A 118 -22.22 8.28 -6.99
N VAL A 119 -21.78 9.18 -6.10
CA VAL A 119 -22.64 10.25 -5.60
C VAL A 119 -23.08 11.05 -6.83
N ARG A 120 -24.38 11.02 -7.15
CA ARG A 120 -24.93 11.81 -8.24
C ARG A 120 -24.88 13.28 -7.80
N VAL A 121 -23.81 13.97 -8.16
CA VAL A 121 -23.77 15.43 -8.09
C VAL A 121 -24.87 15.97 -9.00
N SER A 122 -25.66 16.91 -8.47
CA SER A 122 -26.75 17.52 -9.21
C SER A 122 -26.20 18.17 -10.49
N LYS A 123 -26.95 18.11 -11.60
CA LYS A 123 -26.51 18.62 -12.93
C LYS A 123 -26.07 20.09 -12.93
N LYS A 124 -26.35 20.85 -11.86
CA LYS A 124 -26.06 22.29 -11.77
C LYS A 124 -24.57 22.60 -11.59
N ASP A 125 -23.79 21.69 -10.98
CA ASP A 125 -22.36 21.90 -10.71
C ASP A 125 -21.43 21.32 -11.79
N ARG A 126 -22.00 20.67 -12.81
CA ARG A 126 -21.25 19.95 -13.86
C ARG A 126 -20.68 20.89 -14.93
N ASN A 127 -21.17 22.13 -15.03
CA ASN A 127 -20.84 23.05 -16.11
C ASN A 127 -19.59 23.91 -15.86
N THR A 128 -18.94 23.82 -14.68
CA THR A 128 -17.82 24.72 -14.35
C THR A 128 -16.45 24.07 -14.53
N ASN A 129 -16.35 22.73 -14.66
CA ASN A 129 -15.06 22.03 -14.64
C ASN A 129 -14.90 20.92 -15.72
N ASP A 130 -15.74 20.88 -16.74
CA ASP A 130 -15.70 19.80 -17.74
C ASP A 130 -15.13 20.26 -19.09
N SER A 131 -13.81 20.46 -19.14
CA SER A 131 -13.05 20.57 -20.39
C SER A 131 -11.98 19.48 -20.49
N SER A 132 -12.22 18.30 -19.93
CA SER A 132 -11.41 17.12 -20.23
C SER A 132 -12.06 15.86 -19.65
N ARG A 133 -12.96 15.23 -20.41
CA ARG A 133 -13.04 13.76 -20.49
C ARG A 133 -14.05 13.32 -21.54
N MET A 134 -13.50 12.70 -22.59
CA MET A 134 -14.18 11.74 -23.45
C MET A 134 -14.90 10.71 -22.58
N ASP A 135 -16.23 10.69 -22.66
CA ASP A 135 -17.09 9.67 -22.06
C ASP A 135 -17.33 8.59 -23.12
N GLU A 136 -16.52 7.53 -23.04
CA GLU A 136 -16.74 6.28 -23.75
C GLU A 136 -17.78 5.48 -22.95
N SER A 137 -19.06 5.71 -23.24
CA SER A 137 -20.21 4.79 -23.05
C SER A 137 -21.54 5.55 -22.98
N THR A 138 -21.96 6.11 -24.11
CA THR A 138 -23.37 6.39 -24.36
C THR A 138 -23.75 5.86 -25.74
N GLU A 139 -24.33 4.66 -25.75
CA GLU A 139 -25.20 4.15 -26.81
C GLU A 139 -26.49 4.98 -26.85
N ALA A 140 -26.37 6.23 -27.27
CA ALA A 140 -27.51 7.09 -27.54
C ALA A 140 -27.21 7.74 -28.90
N ALA A 141 -27.71 7.09 -29.95
CA ALA A 141 -27.89 7.61 -31.32
C ALA A 141 -27.02 8.86 -31.59
N GLY A 142 -25.70 8.62 -31.68
CA GLY A 142 -24.76 9.67 -31.99
C GLY A 142 -25.10 10.21 -33.37
N GLU A 143 -25.04 11.52 -33.50
CA GLU A 143 -24.81 12.22 -34.75
C GLU A 143 -23.60 11.54 -35.42
N SER A 144 -23.89 10.56 -36.27
CA SER A 144 -22.89 9.73 -36.91
C SER A 144 -22.07 10.67 -37.79
N VAL A 145 -20.77 10.73 -37.53
CA VAL A 145 -19.83 11.51 -38.34
C VAL A 145 -19.86 11.05 -39.81
N PHE A 146 -20.36 9.84 -40.07
CA PHE A 146 -20.64 9.32 -41.40
C PHE A 146 -22.13 9.39 -41.71
N THR A 147 -22.47 10.05 -42.80
CA THR A 147 -23.81 10.10 -43.38
C THR A 147 -24.04 8.91 -44.32
N GLU A 148 -25.29 8.59 -44.63
CA GLU A 148 -25.62 7.55 -45.63
C GLU A 148 -25.00 7.83 -47.00
N GLU A 149 -24.77 9.11 -47.34
CA GLU A 149 -24.12 9.53 -48.57
C GLU A 149 -22.63 9.12 -48.62
N ASP A 150 -21.94 9.10 -47.47
CA ASP A 150 -20.54 8.68 -47.38
C ASP A 150 -20.37 7.20 -47.71
N PHE A 151 -21.33 6.36 -47.29
CA PHE A 151 -21.35 4.93 -47.63
C PHE A 151 -21.62 4.70 -49.12
N ALA A 152 -22.47 5.51 -49.74
CA ALA A 152 -22.73 5.44 -51.18
C ALA A 152 -21.50 5.85 -52.02
N ASN A 153 -20.74 6.85 -51.55
CA ASN A 153 -19.49 7.25 -52.17
C ASN A 153 -18.41 6.18 -52.04
N PHE A 154 -18.31 5.54 -50.86
CA PHE A 154 -17.38 4.44 -50.64
C PHE A 154 -17.66 3.23 -51.55
N ALA A 155 -18.93 2.87 -51.75
CA ALA A 155 -19.30 1.77 -52.65
C ALA A 155 -18.87 2.03 -54.11
N LYS A 156 -19.08 3.26 -54.60
CA LYS A 156 -18.63 3.66 -55.94
C LYS A 156 -17.10 3.64 -56.08
N GLU A 157 -16.38 4.02 -55.03
CA GLU A 157 -14.92 3.98 -55.03
C GLU A 157 -14.39 2.54 -55.01
N LEU A 158 -15.05 1.64 -54.28
CA LEU A 158 -14.75 0.20 -54.29
C LEU A 158 -14.90 -0.41 -55.70
N GLU A 159 -16.00 -0.12 -56.39
CA GLU A 159 -16.21 -0.57 -57.77
C GLU A 159 -15.16 0.00 -58.74
N LYS A 160 -14.78 1.26 -58.55
CA LYS A 160 -13.75 1.93 -59.37
C LYS A 160 -12.34 1.43 -59.08
N SER A 161 -12.07 0.97 -57.87
CA SER A 161 -10.75 0.47 -57.44
C SER A 161 -10.43 -0.94 -57.96
N GLY A 162 -11.37 -1.62 -58.63
CA GLY A 162 -11.13 -2.91 -59.28
C GLY A 162 -10.83 -4.09 -58.34
N LEU A 163 -10.92 -3.88 -57.01
CA LEU A 163 -10.60 -4.88 -55.98
C LEU A 163 -11.55 -6.10 -55.95
N LEU A 164 -12.63 -6.07 -56.73
CA LEU A 164 -13.62 -7.16 -56.83
C LEU A 164 -13.50 -8.01 -58.11
N HIS A 165 -12.58 -7.69 -59.02
CA HIS A 165 -12.31 -8.53 -60.19
C HIS A 165 -10.98 -9.26 -60.01
N HIS A 166 -10.99 -10.32 -59.20
CA HIS A 166 -9.96 -11.36 -59.25
C HIS A 166 -10.55 -12.75 -59.06
#